data_AF-A0A4U3MS02-F1
#
_entry.id   AF-A0A4U3MS02-F1
#
_cell.length_a   1.000
_cell.length_b   1.000
_cell.length_c   1.000
_cell.angle_alpha   90.00
_cell.angle_beta   90.00
_cell.angle_gamma   90.00
#
_symmetry.space_group_name_H-M   'P 1'
#
loop_
_entity.id
_entity.type
_entity.pdbx_description
1 polymer ?
#
loop_
_entity_poly.entity_id
_entity_poly.type
_entity_poly.pdbx_seq_one_letter_code
_entity_poly.pdbx_strand_id
1 'polypeptide(L)' 'TAFRPLLDADEKITSVLSKEELDDAFDYHYHLKNVDTIFERVGLG' A
#
# COMPACT_ATOMS: atom_id res chain seq x y z
N THR A 1 5.47 18.99 3.32
CA THR A 1 4.30 18.56 2.53
C THR A 1 4.17 17.06 2.66
N ALA A 2 2.96 16.53 2.87
CA ALA A 2 2.74 15.09 2.83
C ALA A 2 2.85 14.58 1.38
N PHE A 3 3.31 13.34 1.18
CA PHE A 3 3.49 12.77 -0.16
C PHE A 3 2.15 12.53 -0.88
N ARG A 4 1.14 12.02 -0.16
CA ARG A 4 -0.15 11.64 -0.76
C ARG A 4 -0.87 12.78 -1.52
N PRO A 5 -1.04 13.99 -0.95
CA PRO A 5 -1.67 15.10 -1.68
C PRO A 5 -0.94 15.54 -2.96
N LEU A 6 0.36 15.23 -3.09
CA LEU A 6 1.10 15.53 -4.32
C LEU A 6 0.68 14.60 -5.46
N LEU A 7 0.32 13.36 -5.14
CA LEU A 7 -0.12 12.36 -6.12
C LEU A 7 -1.57 12.61 -6.55
N ASP A 8 -2.43 13.03 -5.62
CA ASP A 8 -3.82 13.37 -5.93
C ASP A 8 -3.92 14.57 -6.90
N ALA A 9 -2.88 15.43 -6.94
CA ALA A 9 -2.81 16.59 -7.83
C ALA A 9 -2.09 16.31 -9.17
N ASP A 10 -1.52 15.12 -9.35
CA ASP A 10 -0.77 14.76 -10.56
C ASP A 10 -1.68 14.07 -11.59
N GLU A 11 -1.94 14.74 -12.72
CA GLU A 11 -2.78 14.21 -13.81
C GLU A 11 -2.21 12.94 -14.44
N LYS A 12 -0.89 12.77 -14.48
CA LYS A 12 -0.27 11.57 -15.06
C LYS A 12 -0.55 10.34 -14.19
N ILE A 13 -0.68 10.54 -12.89
CA ILE A 13 -0.97 9.47 -11.94
C ILE A 13 -2.48 9.19 -11.90
N THR A 14 -3.30 10.23 -11.72
CA THR A 14 -4.76 10.11 -11.60
C THR A 14 -5.47 9.72 -12.91
N SER A 15 -4.80 9.85 -14.06
CA SER A 15 -5.30 9.29 -15.33
C SER A 15 -5.15 7.77 -15.45
N VAL A 16 -4.35 7.14 -14.57
CA VAL A 16 -4.05 5.70 -14.61
C VAL A 16 -4.59 4.98 -13.37
N LEU A 17 -4.49 5.62 -12.20
CA LEU A 17 -4.93 5.04 -10.93
C LEU A 17 -6.19 5.72 -10.43
N SER A 18 -7.18 4.90 -10.06
CA SER A 18 -8.34 5.35 -9.30
C SER A 18 -7.94 5.80 -7.90
N LYS A 19 -8.86 6.51 -7.24
CA LYS A 19 -8.65 6.96 -5.87
C LYS A 19 -8.50 5.78 -4.91
N GLU A 20 -9.28 4.73 -5.12
CA GLU A 20 -9.27 3.51 -4.32
C GLU A 20 -7.93 2.76 -4.47
N GLU A 21 -7.37 2.70 -5.68
CA GLU A 21 -6.03 2.12 -5.92
C GLU A 21 -4.92 2.95 -5.28
N LEU A 22 -5.05 4.29 -5.30
CA LEU A 22 -4.13 5.17 -4.58
C LEU A 22 -4.30 5.07 -3.05
N ASP A 23 -5.50 4.80 -2.55
CA ASP A 23 -5.77 4.55 -1.13
C ASP A 23 -5.14 3.23 -0.68
N ASP A 24 -5.32 2.16 -1.46
CA ASP A 24 -4.74 0.83 -1.21
C ASP A 24 -3.20 0.89 -1.17
N ALA A 25 -2.58 1.67 -2.07
CA ALA A 25 -1.13 1.85 -2.09
C ALA A 25 -0.54 2.47 -0.81
N PHE A 26 -1.37 3.10 0.04
CA PHE A 26 -0.98 3.68 1.32
C PHE A 26 -1.49 2.89 2.53
N ASP A 27 -2.07 1.70 2.33
CA ASP A 27 -2.46 0.82 3.43
C ASP A 27 -1.25 0.11 4.05
N TYR A 28 -1.01 0.37 5.34
CA TYR A 28 0.06 -0.28 6.11
C TYR A 28 -0.11 -1.80 6.24
N HIS A 29 -1.31 -2.34 6.09
CA HIS A 29 -1.53 -3.79 6.12
C HIS A 29 -0.78 -4.53 5.01
N TYR A 30 -0.45 -3.84 3.90
CA TYR A 30 0.38 -4.40 2.84
C TYR A 30 1.71 -4.97 3.38
N HIS A 31 2.29 -4.33 4.40
CA HIS A 31 3.54 -4.79 5.01
C HIS A 31 3.37 -6.01 5.93
N LEU A 32 2.15 -6.29 6.38
CA LEU A 32 1.84 -7.39 7.29
C LEU A 32 1.42 -8.67 6.57
N LYS A 33 1.16 -8.61 5.26
CA LYS A 33 0.60 -9.73 4.48
C LYS A 33 1.38 -11.05 4.53
N ASN A 34 2.65 -11.02 4.91
CA ASN A 34 3.52 -12.19 4.98
C ASN A 34 3.87 -12.61 6.42
N VAL A 35 3.29 -11.97 7.43
CA VAL A 35 3.60 -12.25 8.84
C VAL A 35 3.35 -13.72 9.17
N ASP A 36 2.17 -14.25 8.83
CA ASP A 36 1.85 -15.66 9.09
C ASP A 36 2.83 -16.61 8.39
N THR A 37 3.17 -16.31 7.12
CA THR A 37 4.17 -17.09 6.37
C THR A 37 5.53 -17.10 7.05
N ILE A 38 5.94 -15.98 7.66
CA ILE A 38 7.20 -15.90 8.40
C ILE A 38 7.11 -16.73 9.68
N PHE A 39 6.01 -16.65 10.42
CA PHE A 39 5.79 -17.40 11.67
C PHE A 39 5.85 -18.91 11.44
N GLU A 40 5.18 -19.40 10.39
CA GLU A 40 5.25 -20.81 9.96
C GLU A 40 6.69 -21.26 9.67
N ARG A 41 7.49 -20.43 8.99
CA ARG A 41 8.89 -20.76 8.65
C ARG A 41 9.80 -20.87 9.86
N VAL A 42 9.52 -20.12 10.93
CA VAL A 42 10.33 -20.12 12.16
C VAL A 42 9.76 -21.03 13.25
N GLY A 43 8.71 -21.80 12.95
CA GLY A 43 8.08 -22.72 13.90
C GLY A 43 7.29 -22.02 15.02
N LEU A 44 6.77 -20.82 14.73
CA LEU A 44 5.92 -20.02 15.64
C LEU A 44 4.46 -19.92 15.14
N GLY A 45 4.13 -20.59 14.04
CA GLY A 45 2.78 -20.69 13.46
C GLY A 45 1.92 -21.76 14.14
#